data_AF-A0A957I3T1-F1
#
_entry.id   AF-A0A957I3T1-F1
#
_cell.length_a   1.000
_cell.length_b   1.000
_cell.length_c   1.000
_cell.angle_alpha   90.00
_cell.angle_beta   90.00
_cell.angle_gamma   90.00
#
_symmetry.space_group_name_H-M   'P 1'
#
loop_
_entity.id
_entity.type
_entity.pdbx_description
1 polymer ?
#
loop_
_entity_poly.entity_id
_entity_poly.type
_entity_poly.pdbx_seq_one_letter_code
_entity_poly.pdbx_strand_id
1 'polypeptide(L)'
;MKSDERILVLGGAGLVGSQIVRTIARELEPATIIVASLFRGEVREFLHDARREFPHINFVGAWGDLFLRESFKLERRRRLLQSQSRVEMIYEDLFGGIEGAYERSALARLVRQYRPHVLVDCINTATAISYQDVESLCKQTHDLLSDLRQAVDHQDLGGLKEVGKQLERNVSQLLISQSTSQLIRHVQLLHRAMCEVETRLYLKVGTTGTGGMGLNIPYTHSEDKPSFQLMNKNALAFAHTGLMFLMARTPNGPLVKEIKPGAMIGYRRVTYNTVKRRGLPQFRYQSVAAPLNGTLVLRGDENQYERLDKLRMAVVDTGENGRFARGEFETITHINQMEFVTPEEIAQQAVLEIKGSNTGYDVIAGIDGSIMNPSYRAGVLRQAALDKLARLEEETESHSVALGQLGPPELSKLLYEAYLLKCNYGTLREVIQTPVSDISECIYQYLLDQETLRTTITSIGVPILSPDGKLLLRGPRLNIPESIYFELPIDENDVNLWARKGWVDLRPSNFAAWQNRFQLMRRSQHMLHTRGTSSITTKTYLTDTIEIGAVVAWIFNNEDGGYRIK
;
A
#
# COMPACT_ATOMS: atom_id res chain seq x y z
N MET A 1 -19.38 -6.59 22.65
CA MET A 1 -18.59 -6.81 21.41
C MET A 1 -19.58 -6.92 20.27
N LYS A 2 -19.43 -6.17 19.16
CA LYS A 2 -20.17 -6.50 17.93
C LYS A 2 -19.84 -7.97 17.62
N SER A 3 -20.83 -8.85 17.61
CA SER A 3 -20.67 -10.21 17.09
C SER A 3 -20.08 -10.10 15.68
N ASP A 4 -19.15 -10.98 15.30
CA ASP A 4 -18.55 -10.99 13.96
C ASP A 4 -19.58 -11.50 12.92
N GLU A 5 -20.69 -10.79 12.75
CA GLU A 5 -21.86 -11.27 12.01
C GLU A 5 -21.63 -11.38 10.50
N ARG A 6 -20.72 -10.59 9.94
CA ARG A 6 -20.42 -10.54 8.51
C ARG A 6 -18.93 -10.70 8.29
N ILE A 7 -18.55 -11.81 7.66
CA ILE A 7 -17.15 -12.14 7.38
C ILE A 7 -16.94 -12.25 5.87
N LEU A 8 -16.00 -11.49 5.32
CA LEU A 8 -15.60 -11.55 3.92
C LEU A 8 -14.31 -12.34 3.78
N VAL A 9 -14.30 -13.39 2.96
CA VAL A 9 -13.10 -14.18 2.65
C VAL A 9 -12.72 -13.99 1.18
N LEU A 10 -11.66 -13.24 0.94
CA LEU A 10 -11.05 -13.08 -0.38
C LEU A 10 -10.20 -14.33 -0.71
N GLY A 11 -10.34 -14.87 -1.91
CA GLY A 11 -9.77 -16.19 -2.24
C GLY A 11 -10.50 -17.35 -1.56
N GLY A 12 -11.73 -17.14 -1.06
CA GLY A 12 -12.45 -18.10 -0.21
C GLY A 12 -12.89 -19.41 -0.88
N ALA A 13 -12.88 -19.53 -2.22
CA ALA A 13 -13.10 -20.79 -2.92
C ALA A 13 -11.79 -21.55 -3.22
N GLY A 14 -10.63 -20.94 -2.90
CA GLY A 14 -9.32 -21.56 -3.02
C GLY A 14 -9.05 -22.61 -1.94
N LEU A 15 -7.91 -23.31 -2.04
CA LEU A 15 -7.56 -24.40 -1.14
C LEU A 15 -7.60 -23.99 0.34
N VAL A 16 -6.82 -22.96 0.71
CA VAL A 16 -6.80 -22.43 2.10
C VAL A 16 -8.10 -21.69 2.43
N GLY A 17 -8.56 -20.83 1.53
CA GLY A 17 -9.74 -20.00 1.78
C GLY A 17 -11.01 -20.81 2.06
N SER A 18 -11.21 -21.92 1.35
CA SER A 18 -12.36 -22.81 1.56
C SER A 18 -12.34 -23.46 2.93
N GLN A 19 -11.15 -23.85 3.41
CA GLN A 19 -11.00 -24.44 4.73
C GLN A 19 -11.17 -23.39 5.84
N ILE A 20 -10.65 -22.17 5.64
CA ILE A 20 -10.91 -21.03 6.52
C ILE A 20 -12.42 -20.76 6.62
N VAL A 21 -13.14 -20.73 5.49
CA VAL A 21 -14.60 -20.53 5.48
C VAL A 21 -15.30 -21.62 6.29
N ARG A 22 -14.92 -22.90 6.13
CA ARG A 22 -15.50 -24.01 6.89
C ARG A 22 -15.21 -23.93 8.38
N THR A 23 -13.97 -23.60 8.77
CA THR A 23 -13.60 -23.47 10.20
C THR A 23 -14.31 -22.27 10.83
N ILE A 24 -14.39 -21.13 10.13
CA ILE A 24 -15.18 -19.97 10.56
C ILE A 24 -16.65 -20.35 10.75
N ALA A 25 -17.24 -21.04 9.77
CA ALA A 25 -18.62 -21.50 9.84
C ALA A 25 -18.87 -22.40 11.05
N ARG A 26 -17.95 -23.32 11.36
CA ARG A 26 -18.07 -24.28 12.45
C ARG A 26 -17.82 -23.68 13.84
N GLU A 27 -16.91 -22.73 13.94
CA GLU A 27 -16.41 -22.26 15.25
C GLU A 27 -16.88 -20.86 15.65
N LEU A 28 -17.26 -20.03 14.69
CA LEU A 28 -17.71 -18.65 14.93
C LEU A 28 -19.20 -18.48 14.63
N GLU A 29 -19.79 -19.37 13.83
CA GLU A 29 -21.21 -19.37 13.43
C GLU A 29 -21.73 -17.96 13.05
N PRO A 30 -21.05 -17.21 12.15
CA PRO A 30 -21.47 -15.86 11.79
C PRO A 30 -22.79 -15.88 11.02
N ALA A 31 -23.57 -14.79 11.11
CA ALA A 31 -24.82 -14.67 10.38
C ALA A 31 -24.63 -14.72 8.85
N THR A 32 -23.53 -14.18 8.32
CA THR A 32 -23.24 -14.14 6.89
C THR A 32 -21.75 -14.31 6.58
N ILE A 33 -21.45 -15.19 5.62
CA ILE A 33 -20.10 -15.33 5.05
C ILE A 33 -20.14 -14.98 3.57
N ILE A 34 -19.30 -14.03 3.17
CA ILE A 34 -19.11 -13.62 1.78
C ILE A 34 -17.85 -14.30 1.24
N VAL A 35 -18.00 -15.09 0.18
CA VAL A 35 -16.91 -15.82 -0.47
C VAL A 35 -16.61 -15.14 -1.80
N ALA A 36 -15.43 -14.52 -1.90
CA ALA A 36 -14.98 -13.86 -3.11
C ALA A 36 -13.81 -14.62 -3.74
N SER A 37 -13.86 -14.95 -5.03
CA SER A 37 -12.72 -15.58 -5.76
C SER A 37 -12.75 -15.26 -7.24
N LEU A 38 -11.66 -15.50 -7.96
CA LEU A 38 -11.51 -15.08 -9.37
C LEU A 38 -12.59 -15.68 -10.29
N PHE A 39 -12.90 -16.97 -10.14
CA PHE A 39 -13.77 -17.70 -11.06
C PHE A 39 -15.16 -17.96 -10.49
N ARG A 40 -16.18 -17.50 -11.23
CA ARG A 40 -17.61 -17.70 -10.90
C ARG A 40 -18.00 -19.16 -10.67
N GLY A 41 -17.43 -20.08 -11.46
CA GLY A 41 -17.72 -21.52 -11.35
C GLY A 41 -17.30 -22.09 -10.01
N GLU A 42 -16.06 -21.80 -9.59
CA GLU A 42 -15.49 -22.30 -8.32
C GLU A 42 -16.26 -21.77 -7.11
N VAL A 43 -16.65 -20.48 -7.13
CA VAL A 43 -17.47 -19.89 -6.06
C VAL A 43 -18.82 -20.58 -5.99
N ARG A 44 -19.49 -20.83 -7.12
CA ARG A 44 -20.81 -21.46 -7.13
C ARG A 44 -20.78 -22.91 -6.65
N GLU A 45 -19.78 -23.68 -7.08
CA GLU A 45 -19.58 -25.06 -6.65
C GLU A 45 -19.33 -25.10 -5.14
N PHE A 46 -18.40 -24.30 -4.63
CA PHE A 46 -18.10 -24.25 -3.20
C PHE A 46 -19.31 -23.82 -2.36
N LEU A 47 -20.06 -22.79 -2.80
CA LEU A 47 -21.24 -22.34 -2.07
C LEU A 47 -22.38 -23.35 -2.05
N HIS A 48 -22.48 -24.21 -3.07
CA HIS A 48 -23.47 -25.30 -3.06
C HIS A 48 -23.18 -26.26 -1.90
N ASP A 49 -21.93 -26.67 -1.73
CA ASP A 49 -21.51 -27.58 -0.67
C ASP A 49 -21.60 -26.90 0.71
N ALA A 50 -21.06 -25.69 0.84
CA ALA A 50 -21.03 -24.95 2.10
C ALA A 50 -22.45 -24.70 2.68
N ARG A 51 -23.44 -24.39 1.82
CA ARG A 51 -24.84 -24.20 2.25
C ARG A 51 -25.50 -25.49 2.72
N ARG A 52 -25.06 -26.64 2.21
CA ARG A 52 -25.54 -27.96 2.67
C ARG A 52 -24.90 -28.35 3.99
N GLU A 53 -23.61 -28.06 4.15
CA GLU A 53 -22.85 -28.31 5.38
C GLU A 53 -23.31 -27.40 6.53
N PHE A 54 -23.62 -26.12 6.26
CA PHE A 54 -23.96 -25.11 7.26
C PHE A 54 -25.25 -24.36 6.88
N PRO A 55 -26.43 -24.98 7.02
CA PRO A 55 -27.71 -24.41 6.54
C PRO A 55 -28.17 -23.16 7.31
N HIS A 56 -27.62 -22.91 8.49
CA HIS A 56 -27.95 -21.78 9.35
C HIS A 56 -27.17 -20.50 9.00
N ILE A 57 -26.14 -20.60 8.14
CA ILE A 57 -25.30 -19.46 7.72
C ILE A 57 -25.77 -18.95 6.36
N ASN A 58 -25.93 -17.63 6.23
CA ASN A 58 -26.18 -17.01 4.93
C ASN A 58 -24.87 -16.87 4.13
N PHE A 59 -24.69 -17.70 3.11
CA PHE A 59 -23.54 -17.58 2.21
C PHE A 59 -23.82 -16.72 0.98
N VAL A 60 -22.94 -15.75 0.73
CA VAL A 60 -22.97 -14.87 -0.46
C VAL A 60 -21.73 -15.07 -1.32
N GLY A 61 -21.89 -15.07 -2.64
CA GLY A 61 -20.78 -15.26 -3.59
C GLY A 61 -20.44 -14.00 -4.37
N ALA A 62 -19.15 -13.70 -4.50
CA ALA A 62 -18.63 -12.63 -5.35
C ALA A 62 -17.48 -13.15 -6.23
N TRP A 63 -17.27 -12.56 -7.40
CA TRP A 63 -16.19 -12.99 -8.30
C TRP A 63 -15.65 -11.90 -9.21
N GLY A 64 -14.45 -12.15 -9.75
CA GLY A 64 -13.71 -11.26 -10.64
C GLY A 64 -12.33 -10.90 -10.08
N ASP A 65 -11.53 -10.23 -10.91
CA ASP A 65 -10.23 -9.68 -10.56
C ASP A 65 -10.40 -8.40 -9.72
N LEU A 66 -10.02 -8.48 -8.45
CA LEU A 66 -10.15 -7.40 -7.47
C LEU A 66 -9.01 -6.37 -7.56
N PHE A 67 -7.99 -6.61 -8.39
CA PHE A 67 -6.90 -5.66 -8.65
C PHE A 67 -7.24 -4.65 -9.75
N LEU A 68 -8.42 -4.79 -10.38
CA LEU A 68 -8.88 -3.94 -11.46
C LEU A 68 -10.08 -3.09 -11.04
N ARG A 69 -10.40 -2.08 -11.86
CA ARG A 69 -11.69 -1.39 -11.79
C ARG A 69 -12.86 -2.33 -12.07
N GLU A 70 -14.01 -2.01 -11.51
CA GLU A 70 -15.25 -2.80 -11.56
C GLU A 70 -15.67 -3.18 -12.99
N SER A 71 -15.53 -2.25 -13.95
CA SER A 71 -15.87 -2.50 -15.35
C SER A 71 -14.96 -3.53 -16.03
N PHE A 72 -13.75 -3.76 -15.52
CA PHE A 72 -12.76 -4.67 -16.09
C PHE A 72 -12.61 -5.98 -15.31
N LYS A 73 -13.25 -6.14 -14.15
CA LYS A 73 -13.01 -7.28 -13.24
C LYS A 73 -13.29 -8.66 -13.85
N LEU A 74 -14.09 -8.75 -14.91
CA LEU A 74 -14.40 -10.02 -15.59
C LEU A 74 -13.55 -10.25 -16.85
N GLU A 75 -12.67 -9.30 -17.18
CA GLU A 75 -11.85 -9.33 -18.37
C GLU A 75 -10.46 -9.93 -18.09
N ARG A 76 -9.87 -10.55 -19.11
CA ARG A 76 -8.50 -11.05 -19.00
C ARG A 76 -7.52 -9.91 -19.27
N ARG A 77 -6.53 -9.72 -18.40
CA ARG A 77 -5.48 -8.70 -18.54
C ARG A 77 -4.89 -8.64 -19.95
N ARG A 78 -4.57 -9.79 -20.58
CA ARG A 78 -4.05 -9.86 -21.96
C ARG A 78 -4.91 -9.15 -23.00
N ARG A 79 -6.25 -9.14 -22.84
CA ARG A 79 -7.16 -8.41 -23.75
C ARG A 79 -7.17 -6.91 -23.45
N LEU A 80 -7.07 -6.52 -22.18
CA LEU A 80 -6.99 -5.11 -21.79
C LEU A 80 -5.75 -4.44 -22.39
N LEU A 81 -4.61 -5.14 -22.37
CA LEU A 81 -3.33 -4.67 -22.92
C LEU A 81 -3.28 -4.55 -24.45
N GLN A 82 -4.35 -4.94 -25.17
CA GLN A 82 -4.47 -4.75 -26.61
C GLN A 82 -5.07 -3.40 -27.00
N SER A 83 -5.66 -2.66 -26.06
CA SER A 83 -6.35 -1.40 -26.30
C SER A 83 -5.68 -0.25 -25.58
N GLN A 84 -5.13 0.72 -26.32
CA GLN A 84 -4.42 1.87 -25.74
C GLN A 84 -5.29 2.65 -24.75
N SER A 85 -6.56 2.89 -25.09
CA SER A 85 -7.52 3.56 -24.20
C SER A 85 -7.72 2.84 -22.86
N ARG A 86 -7.62 1.51 -22.83
CA ARG A 86 -7.78 0.72 -21.60
C ARG A 86 -6.50 0.68 -20.79
N VAL A 87 -5.34 0.68 -21.45
CA VAL A 87 -4.04 0.84 -20.81
C VAL A 87 -3.99 2.19 -20.09
N GLU A 88 -4.46 3.27 -20.74
CA GLU A 88 -4.54 4.60 -20.14
C GLU A 88 -5.46 4.65 -18.92
N MET A 89 -6.61 3.98 -18.98
CA MET A 89 -7.50 3.84 -17.82
C MET A 89 -6.83 3.11 -16.64
N ILE A 90 -6.05 2.05 -16.91
CA ILE A 90 -5.29 1.34 -15.86
C ILE A 90 -4.17 2.23 -15.31
N TYR A 91 -3.52 3.01 -16.17
CA TYR A 91 -2.52 3.99 -15.79
C TYR A 91 -3.11 5.05 -14.85
N GLU A 92 -4.28 5.61 -15.19
CA GLU A 92 -5.02 6.57 -14.37
C GLU A 92 -5.39 5.97 -13.00
N ASP A 93 -5.84 4.72 -12.96
CA ASP A 93 -6.13 4.05 -11.68
C ASP A 93 -4.87 3.86 -10.83
N LEU A 94 -3.73 3.60 -11.46
CA LEU A 94 -2.48 3.34 -10.76
C LEU A 94 -1.77 4.61 -10.29
N PHE A 95 -1.68 5.63 -11.15
CA PHE A 95 -0.87 6.84 -10.95
C PHE A 95 -1.67 8.14 -10.86
N GLY A 96 -2.96 8.13 -11.24
CA GLY A 96 -3.83 9.31 -11.14
C GLY A 96 -4.31 9.61 -9.71
N GLY A 97 -5.37 10.40 -9.59
CA GLY A 97 -5.96 10.74 -8.29
C GLY A 97 -6.57 9.53 -7.57
N ILE A 98 -6.30 9.41 -6.26
CA ILE A 98 -6.79 8.28 -5.45
C ILE A 98 -8.32 8.22 -5.36
N GLU A 99 -9.00 9.38 -5.34
CA GLU A 99 -10.47 9.47 -5.26
C GLU A 99 -11.15 8.76 -6.45
N GLY A 100 -10.72 9.09 -7.67
CA GLY A 100 -11.25 8.47 -8.89
C GLY A 100 -10.97 6.97 -8.95
N ALA A 101 -9.76 6.56 -8.58
CA ALA A 101 -9.39 5.15 -8.51
C ALA A 101 -10.24 4.37 -7.48
N TYR A 102 -10.56 5.00 -6.33
CA TYR A 102 -11.35 4.40 -5.26
C TYR A 102 -12.80 4.12 -5.68
N GLU A 103 -13.48 5.08 -6.30
CA GLU A 103 -14.87 4.90 -6.74
C GLU A 103 -15.02 3.84 -7.85
N ARG A 104 -13.99 3.68 -8.69
CA ARG A 104 -13.95 2.70 -9.77
C ARG A 104 -13.48 1.32 -9.33
N SER A 105 -12.86 1.18 -8.15
CA SER A 105 -12.23 -0.06 -7.68
C SER A 105 -13.25 -1.17 -7.42
N ALA A 106 -13.00 -2.36 -7.99
CA ALA A 106 -13.83 -3.54 -7.72
C ALA A 106 -13.75 -3.97 -6.25
N LEU A 107 -12.55 -3.91 -5.65
CA LEU A 107 -12.31 -4.26 -4.25
C LEU A 107 -13.04 -3.30 -3.29
N ALA A 108 -12.89 -1.99 -3.50
CA ALA A 108 -13.53 -0.99 -2.63
C ALA A 108 -15.05 -1.13 -2.67
N ARG A 109 -15.63 -1.31 -3.87
CA ARG A 109 -17.07 -1.55 -4.03
C ARG A 109 -17.52 -2.82 -3.33
N LEU A 110 -16.75 -3.91 -3.40
CA LEU A 110 -17.07 -5.16 -2.71
C LEU A 110 -17.13 -4.98 -1.19
N VAL A 111 -16.13 -4.31 -0.61
CA VAL A 111 -16.08 -4.03 0.84
C VAL A 111 -17.22 -3.11 1.27
N ARG A 112 -17.49 -2.03 0.51
CA ARG A 112 -18.61 -1.10 0.75
C ARG A 112 -19.98 -1.78 0.66
N GLN A 113 -20.15 -2.69 -0.30
CA GLN A 113 -21.40 -3.42 -0.51
C GLN A 113 -21.75 -4.32 0.68
N TYR A 114 -20.76 -5.06 1.21
CA TYR A 114 -21.02 -6.09 2.23
C TYR A 114 -20.71 -5.66 3.66
N ARG A 115 -19.98 -4.56 3.86
CA ARG A 115 -19.62 -3.99 5.17
C ARG A 115 -19.16 -5.07 6.17
N PRO A 116 -18.08 -5.82 5.86
CA PRO A 116 -17.63 -6.92 6.70
C PRO A 116 -17.03 -6.42 8.02
N HIS A 117 -17.34 -7.12 9.11
CA HIS A 117 -16.68 -6.92 10.40
C HIS A 117 -15.29 -7.55 10.41
N VAL A 118 -15.13 -8.69 9.74
CA VAL A 118 -13.84 -9.38 9.56
C VAL A 118 -13.59 -9.60 8.08
N LEU A 119 -12.41 -9.21 7.60
CA LEU A 119 -11.95 -9.50 6.26
C LEU A 119 -10.74 -10.43 6.33
N VAL A 120 -10.88 -11.63 5.77
CA VAL A 120 -9.78 -12.59 5.63
C VAL A 120 -9.32 -12.62 4.18
N ASP A 121 -8.08 -12.22 3.93
CA ASP A 121 -7.48 -12.20 2.60
C ASP A 121 -6.60 -13.43 2.38
N CYS A 122 -7.10 -14.39 1.60
CA CYS A 122 -6.38 -15.60 1.16
C CYS A 122 -5.86 -15.48 -0.27
N ILE A 123 -5.95 -14.32 -0.92
CA ILE A 123 -5.40 -14.11 -2.25
C ILE A 123 -3.88 -14.05 -2.12
N ASN A 124 -3.15 -14.80 -2.95
CA ASN A 124 -1.70 -14.60 -3.06
C ASN A 124 -1.39 -13.33 -3.85
N THR A 125 -1.51 -12.16 -3.20
CA THR A 125 -1.31 -10.84 -3.80
C THR A 125 0.06 -10.71 -4.46
N ALA A 126 1.09 -11.29 -3.85
CA ALA A 126 2.43 -11.29 -4.41
C ALA A 126 2.47 -12.04 -5.75
N THR A 127 1.89 -13.25 -5.85
CA THR A 127 1.78 -13.96 -7.14
C THR A 127 0.96 -13.16 -8.15
N ALA A 128 -0.19 -12.63 -7.74
CA ALA A 128 -1.11 -11.92 -8.64
C ALA A 128 -0.47 -10.68 -9.28
N ILE A 129 0.42 -9.98 -8.56
CA ILE A 129 1.07 -8.76 -9.03
C ILE A 129 2.44 -9.05 -9.69
N SER A 130 3.27 -9.95 -9.16
CA SER A 130 4.66 -10.17 -9.66
C SER A 130 4.74 -10.84 -11.04
N TYR A 131 3.73 -11.59 -11.45
CA TYR A 131 3.73 -12.38 -12.70
C TYR A 131 3.33 -11.53 -13.93
N GLN A 132 3.97 -10.38 -14.12
CA GLN A 132 3.70 -9.44 -15.22
C GLN A 132 4.86 -9.27 -16.21
N ASP A 133 5.87 -10.14 -16.14
CA ASP A 133 6.99 -10.21 -17.12
C ASP A 133 7.74 -8.87 -17.31
N VAL A 134 7.94 -8.15 -16.20
CA VAL A 134 8.61 -6.83 -16.17
C VAL A 134 10.02 -6.90 -16.74
N GLU A 135 10.75 -7.99 -16.48
CA GLU A 135 12.11 -8.17 -16.99
C GLU A 135 12.15 -8.18 -18.53
N SER A 136 11.24 -8.93 -19.17
CA SER A 136 11.15 -8.96 -20.63
C SER A 136 10.75 -7.60 -21.19
N LEU A 137 9.80 -6.90 -20.55
CA LEU A 137 9.41 -5.54 -20.95
C LEU A 137 10.58 -4.55 -20.86
N CYS A 138 11.41 -4.64 -19.81
CA CYS A 138 12.61 -3.81 -19.67
C CYS A 138 13.63 -4.08 -20.80
N LYS A 139 13.93 -5.36 -21.07
CA LYS A 139 14.85 -5.74 -22.16
C LYS A 139 14.34 -5.27 -23.52
N GLN A 140 13.06 -5.54 -23.82
CA GLN A 140 12.40 -5.06 -25.04
C GLN A 140 12.42 -3.54 -25.15
N THR A 141 12.22 -2.80 -24.05
CA THR A 141 12.32 -1.34 -24.07
C THR A 141 13.74 -0.90 -24.43
N HIS A 142 14.75 -1.53 -23.85
CA HIS A 142 16.14 -1.21 -24.13
C HIS A 142 16.51 -1.48 -25.59
N ASP A 143 16.10 -2.63 -26.12
CA ASP A 143 16.30 -3.00 -27.53
C ASP A 143 15.60 -1.99 -28.45
N LEU A 144 14.33 -1.65 -28.18
CA LEU A 144 13.58 -0.64 -28.94
C LEU A 144 14.20 0.77 -28.87
N LEU A 145 14.83 1.14 -27.75
CA LEU A 145 15.58 2.39 -27.65
C LEU A 145 16.87 2.36 -28.48
N SER A 146 17.53 1.21 -28.58
CA SER A 146 18.67 1.01 -29.47
C SER A 146 18.24 1.12 -30.94
N ASP A 147 17.16 0.43 -31.32
CA ASP A 147 16.59 0.47 -32.66
C ASP A 147 16.15 1.88 -33.03
N LEU A 148 15.58 2.63 -32.09
CA LEU A 148 15.21 4.03 -32.29
C LEU A 148 16.44 4.88 -32.60
N ARG A 149 17.54 4.72 -31.85
CA ARG A 149 18.80 5.45 -32.11
C ARG A 149 19.34 5.13 -33.49
N GLN A 150 19.38 3.85 -33.87
CA GLN A 150 19.83 3.43 -35.20
C GLN A 150 18.94 4.01 -36.30
N ALA A 151 17.62 3.98 -36.14
CA ALA A 151 16.69 4.54 -37.12
C ALA A 151 16.84 6.07 -37.28
N VAL A 152 17.12 6.78 -36.18
CA VAL A 152 17.45 8.22 -36.21
C VAL A 152 18.79 8.45 -36.93
N ASP A 153 19.84 7.70 -36.58
CA ASP A 153 21.18 7.83 -37.16
C ASP A 153 21.18 7.53 -38.66
N HIS A 154 20.37 6.57 -39.11
CA HIS A 154 20.22 6.18 -40.50
C HIS A 154 19.15 6.97 -41.28
N GLN A 155 18.48 7.95 -40.64
CA GLN A 155 17.41 8.76 -41.24
C GLN A 155 16.26 7.94 -41.85
N ASP A 156 15.95 6.76 -41.28
CA ASP A 156 14.87 5.90 -41.74
C ASP A 156 13.51 6.35 -41.19
N LEU A 157 12.86 7.28 -41.90
CA LEU A 157 11.54 7.81 -41.58
C LEU A 157 10.43 6.73 -41.48
N GLY A 158 10.56 5.63 -42.22
CA GLY A 158 9.61 4.51 -42.18
C GLY A 158 9.78 3.66 -40.91
N GLY A 159 11.03 3.28 -40.62
CA GLY A 159 11.41 2.57 -39.39
C GLY A 159 11.08 3.37 -38.13
N LEU A 160 11.28 4.69 -38.14
CA LEU A 160 11.00 5.57 -37.01
C LEU A 160 9.53 5.51 -36.55
N LYS A 161 8.57 5.44 -37.49
CA LYS A 161 7.15 5.39 -37.14
C LYS A 161 6.75 4.05 -36.51
N GLU A 162 7.33 2.95 -36.99
CA GLU A 162 7.02 1.62 -36.46
C GLU A 162 7.69 1.38 -35.11
N VAL A 163 9.00 1.70 -35.01
CA VAL A 163 9.74 1.64 -33.74
C VAL A 163 9.10 2.55 -32.69
N GLY A 164 8.67 3.76 -33.09
CA GLY A 164 7.98 4.69 -32.19
C GLY A 164 6.69 4.09 -31.60
N LYS A 165 5.86 3.43 -32.41
CA LYS A 165 4.63 2.76 -31.93
C LYS A 165 4.92 1.58 -31.00
N GLN A 166 5.94 0.78 -31.35
CA GLN A 166 6.34 -0.36 -30.53
C GLN A 166 6.89 0.12 -29.18
N LEU A 167 7.71 1.17 -29.20
CA LEU A 167 8.24 1.80 -28.01
C LEU A 167 7.13 2.39 -27.13
N GLU A 168 6.21 3.18 -27.70
CA GLU A 168 5.05 3.73 -26.98
C GLU A 168 4.28 2.60 -26.29
N ARG A 169 3.91 1.56 -27.03
CA ARG A 169 3.16 0.42 -26.49
C ARG A 169 3.93 -0.29 -25.37
N ASN A 170 5.21 -0.55 -25.58
CA ASN A 170 6.02 -1.28 -24.61
C ASN A 170 6.26 -0.47 -23.33
N VAL A 171 6.53 0.83 -23.47
CA VAL A 171 6.67 1.77 -22.34
C VAL A 171 5.36 1.91 -21.59
N SER A 172 4.22 2.08 -22.26
CA SER A 172 2.91 2.13 -21.59
C SER A 172 2.63 0.85 -20.78
N GLN A 173 2.95 -0.33 -21.33
CA GLN A 173 2.81 -1.60 -20.63
C GLN A 173 3.78 -1.73 -19.45
N LEU A 174 5.03 -1.27 -19.61
CA LEU A 174 6.04 -1.27 -18.54
C LEU A 174 5.59 -0.38 -17.36
N LEU A 175 5.02 0.79 -17.63
CA LEU A 175 4.52 1.72 -16.61
C LEU A 175 3.43 1.08 -15.75
N ILE A 176 2.44 0.42 -16.37
CA ILE A 176 1.34 -0.22 -15.63
C ILE A 176 1.69 -1.61 -15.05
N SER A 177 2.91 -2.10 -15.28
CA SER A 177 3.41 -3.38 -14.76
C SER A 177 4.31 -3.23 -13.53
N GLN A 178 4.51 -2.00 -13.04
CA GLN A 178 5.29 -1.73 -11.83
C GLN A 178 4.63 -2.36 -10.60
N SER A 179 5.27 -3.41 -10.06
CA SER A 179 4.66 -4.25 -9.03
C SER A 179 4.47 -3.54 -7.69
N THR A 180 5.46 -2.76 -7.26
CA THR A 180 5.41 -2.00 -6.01
C THR A 180 4.31 -0.93 -6.04
N SER A 181 4.18 -0.20 -7.15
CA SER A 181 3.13 0.81 -7.32
C SER A 181 1.73 0.19 -7.23
N GLN A 182 1.53 -0.96 -7.88
CA GLN A 182 0.25 -1.69 -7.83
C GLN A 182 -0.07 -2.16 -6.41
N LEU A 183 0.93 -2.66 -5.68
CA LEU A 183 0.76 -3.09 -4.31
C LEU A 183 0.42 -1.93 -3.37
N ILE A 184 1.14 -0.80 -3.45
CA ILE A 184 0.86 0.40 -2.65
C ILE A 184 -0.58 0.86 -2.91
N ARG A 185 -0.97 0.99 -4.18
CA ARG A 185 -2.33 1.41 -4.53
C ARG A 185 -3.38 0.44 -4.00
N HIS A 186 -3.17 -0.86 -4.15
CA HIS A 186 -4.08 -1.88 -3.62
C HIS A 186 -4.30 -1.73 -2.11
N VAL A 187 -3.22 -1.57 -1.33
CA VAL A 187 -3.30 -1.39 0.12
C VAL A 187 -4.00 -0.09 0.51
N GLN A 188 -3.72 1.02 -0.18
CA GLN A 188 -4.39 2.30 0.07
C GLN A 188 -5.92 2.20 -0.11
N LEU A 189 -6.35 1.58 -1.22
CA LEU A 189 -7.78 1.41 -1.52
C LEU A 189 -8.47 0.47 -0.51
N LEU A 190 -7.80 -0.63 -0.14
CA LEU A 190 -8.30 -1.60 0.82
C LEU A 190 -8.43 -0.98 2.22
N HIS A 191 -7.39 -0.29 2.70
CA HIS A 191 -7.40 0.41 3.99
C HIS A 191 -8.56 1.40 4.07
N ARG A 192 -8.67 2.29 3.06
CA ARG A 192 -9.75 3.28 3.01
C ARG A 192 -11.13 2.64 3.07
N ALA A 193 -11.34 1.56 2.31
CA ALA A 193 -12.62 0.86 2.30
C ALA A 193 -12.96 0.23 3.65
N MET A 194 -11.97 -0.35 4.33
CA MET A 194 -12.15 -0.92 5.66
C MET A 194 -12.44 0.14 6.73
N CYS A 195 -11.78 1.30 6.65
CA CYS A 195 -12.08 2.44 7.54
C CYS A 195 -13.49 2.98 7.31
N GLU A 196 -13.92 3.15 6.05
CA GLU A 196 -15.27 3.64 5.70
C GLU A 196 -16.40 2.75 6.26
N VAL A 197 -16.19 1.43 6.30
CA VAL A 197 -17.19 0.47 6.77
C VAL A 197 -16.97 -0.01 8.21
N GLU A 198 -15.98 0.53 8.91
CA GLU A 198 -15.59 0.15 10.27
C GLU A 198 -15.28 -1.37 10.41
N THR A 199 -14.52 -1.93 9.47
CA THR A 199 -14.03 -3.31 9.60
C THR A 199 -13.19 -3.43 10.88
N ARG A 200 -13.50 -4.43 11.72
CA ARG A 200 -12.84 -4.67 13.01
C ARG A 200 -11.47 -5.30 12.83
N LEU A 201 -11.37 -6.29 11.95
CA LEU A 201 -10.17 -7.12 11.77
C LEU A 201 -9.92 -7.39 10.29
N TYR A 202 -8.67 -7.22 9.88
CA TYR A 202 -8.12 -7.69 8.62
C TYR A 202 -7.05 -8.76 8.91
N LEU A 203 -7.28 -9.98 8.40
CA LEU A 203 -6.35 -11.09 8.51
C LEU A 203 -5.81 -11.46 7.13
N LYS A 204 -4.50 -11.35 6.93
CA LYS A 204 -3.83 -11.78 5.71
C LYS A 204 -3.27 -13.19 5.87
N VAL A 205 -3.62 -14.09 4.94
CA VAL A 205 -2.82 -15.30 4.68
C VAL A 205 -1.80 -14.95 3.60
N GLY A 206 -0.57 -14.70 4.04
CA GLY A 206 0.54 -14.29 3.19
C GLY A 206 1.28 -15.46 2.54
N THR A 207 2.39 -15.14 1.90
CA THR A 207 3.36 -16.12 1.38
C THR A 207 4.77 -15.67 1.73
N THR A 208 5.70 -16.61 1.73
CA THR A 208 7.16 -16.34 1.77
C THR A 208 7.75 -16.20 0.37
N GLY A 209 6.99 -16.49 -0.69
CA GLY A 209 7.46 -16.50 -2.07
C GLY A 209 8.20 -17.78 -2.46
N THR A 210 9.00 -18.34 -1.56
CA THR A 210 9.85 -19.53 -1.75
C THR A 210 9.35 -20.78 -1.02
N GLY A 211 8.21 -20.71 -0.33
CA GLY A 211 7.72 -21.82 0.49
C GLY A 211 8.62 -22.13 1.68
N GLY A 212 9.23 -21.10 2.29
CA GLY A 212 10.10 -21.24 3.47
C GLY A 212 11.57 -21.56 3.16
N MET A 213 11.89 -21.86 1.91
CA MET A 213 13.27 -22.16 1.48
C MET A 213 14.12 -20.90 1.30
N GLY A 214 15.44 -21.05 1.41
CA GLY A 214 16.42 -19.98 1.19
C GLY A 214 16.70 -19.66 -0.28
N LEU A 215 17.74 -18.85 -0.54
CA LEU A 215 18.17 -18.46 -1.89
C LEU A 215 18.65 -19.64 -2.76
N ASN A 216 19.00 -20.75 -2.12
CA ASN A 216 19.42 -22.00 -2.76
C ASN A 216 18.24 -22.92 -3.12
N ILE A 217 17.00 -22.41 -3.15
CA ILE A 217 15.80 -23.19 -3.44
C ILE A 217 15.92 -23.98 -4.77
N PRO A 218 15.72 -25.31 -4.76
CA PRO A 218 15.80 -26.12 -5.97
C PRO A 218 14.48 -26.16 -6.77
N TYR A 219 13.38 -25.71 -6.17
CA TYR A 219 12.03 -25.74 -6.73
C TYR A 219 11.67 -24.41 -7.41
N THR A 220 11.57 -24.42 -8.73
CA THR A 220 11.13 -23.28 -9.55
C THR A 220 10.01 -23.74 -10.49
N HIS A 221 9.24 -22.80 -11.06
CA HIS A 221 8.22 -23.12 -12.07
C HIS A 221 8.83 -23.38 -13.46
N SER A 222 9.82 -24.29 -13.52
CA SER A 222 10.62 -24.61 -14.72
C SER A 222 11.50 -23.44 -15.20
N GLU A 223 11.99 -22.64 -14.25
CA GLU A 223 12.85 -21.47 -14.47
C GLU A 223 14.27 -21.73 -13.94
N ASP A 224 15.27 -20.98 -14.43
CA ASP A 224 16.65 -21.11 -13.95
C ASP A 224 16.80 -20.70 -12.47
N LYS A 225 17.81 -21.23 -11.78
CA LYS A 225 17.96 -21.07 -10.32
C LYS A 225 18.56 -19.71 -9.90
N PRO A 226 18.03 -19.09 -8.83
CA PRO A 226 16.64 -18.67 -8.69
C PRO A 226 16.32 -17.52 -9.68
N SER A 227 15.16 -17.61 -10.33
CA SER A 227 14.75 -16.62 -11.33
C SER A 227 14.45 -15.25 -10.72
N PHE A 228 14.59 -14.20 -11.54
CA PHE A 228 14.14 -12.85 -11.19
C PHE A 228 12.67 -12.83 -10.77
N GLN A 229 11.84 -13.63 -11.44
CA GLN A 229 10.41 -13.73 -11.17
C GLN A 229 10.10 -14.27 -9.76
N LEU A 230 10.79 -15.34 -9.34
CA LEU A 230 10.65 -15.89 -7.99
C LEU A 230 11.14 -14.91 -6.93
N MET A 231 12.26 -14.22 -7.17
CA MET A 231 12.78 -13.20 -6.25
C MET A 231 11.83 -11.99 -6.15
N ASN A 232 11.24 -11.56 -7.25
CA ASN A 232 10.23 -10.49 -7.25
C ASN A 232 8.99 -10.90 -6.43
N LYS A 233 8.54 -12.15 -6.52
CA LYS A 233 7.44 -12.67 -5.68
C LYS A 233 7.79 -12.59 -4.18
N ASN A 234 8.99 -13.01 -3.78
CA ASN A 234 9.45 -12.89 -2.39
C ASN A 234 9.50 -11.42 -1.94
N ALA A 235 10.15 -10.55 -2.72
CA ALA A 235 10.27 -9.13 -2.41
C ALA A 235 8.90 -8.47 -2.22
N LEU A 236 7.94 -8.72 -3.10
CA LEU A 236 6.57 -8.22 -2.95
C LEU A 236 5.84 -8.80 -1.74
N ALA A 237 6.07 -10.08 -1.42
CA ALA A 237 5.41 -10.72 -0.29
C ALA A 237 5.79 -10.08 1.05
N PHE A 238 7.03 -9.62 1.19
CA PHE A 238 7.50 -8.89 2.38
C PHE A 238 7.27 -7.38 2.28
N ALA A 239 7.26 -6.79 1.08
CA ALA A 239 6.76 -5.43 0.89
C ALA A 239 5.30 -5.31 1.34
N HIS A 240 4.48 -6.34 1.07
CA HIS A 240 3.10 -6.39 1.54
C HIS A 240 3.04 -6.40 3.07
N THR A 241 3.85 -7.22 3.75
CA THR A 241 3.98 -7.22 5.21
C THR A 241 4.37 -5.85 5.76
N GLY A 242 5.33 -5.16 5.14
CA GLY A 242 5.72 -3.81 5.53
C GLY A 242 4.55 -2.81 5.44
N LEU A 243 3.74 -2.90 4.39
CA LEU A 243 2.54 -2.07 4.24
C LEU A 243 1.43 -2.45 5.25
N MET A 244 1.29 -3.74 5.58
CA MET A 244 0.36 -4.19 6.63
C MET A 244 0.78 -3.69 8.01
N PHE A 245 2.08 -3.63 8.29
CA PHE A 245 2.60 -3.04 9.52
C PHE A 245 2.26 -1.55 9.64
N LEU A 246 2.36 -0.79 8.54
CA LEU A 246 1.90 0.62 8.52
C LEU A 246 0.40 0.71 8.79
N MET A 247 -0.40 -0.15 8.14
CA MET A 247 -1.85 -0.19 8.35
C MET A 247 -2.20 -0.51 9.81
N ALA A 248 -1.51 -1.47 10.44
CA ALA A 248 -1.70 -1.86 11.84
C ALA A 248 -1.45 -0.71 12.82
N ARG A 249 -0.55 0.22 12.47
CA ARG A 249 -0.20 1.40 13.26
C ARG A 249 -0.97 2.66 12.86
N THR A 250 -1.95 2.54 11.97
CA THR A 250 -2.77 3.67 11.53
C THR A 250 -4.03 3.80 12.41
N PRO A 251 -4.30 4.98 13.01
CA PRO A 251 -5.50 5.19 13.82
C PRO A 251 -6.79 4.97 13.06
N ASN A 252 -7.81 4.51 13.79
CA ASN A 252 -9.16 4.28 13.28
C ASN A 252 -9.23 3.23 12.14
N GLY A 253 -8.13 2.52 11.87
CA GLY A 253 -8.08 1.37 10.98
C GLY A 253 -8.48 0.06 11.67
N PRO A 254 -8.60 -1.04 10.91
CA PRO A 254 -8.86 -2.35 11.47
C PRO A 254 -7.65 -2.84 12.29
N LEU A 255 -7.88 -3.79 13.20
CA LEU A 255 -6.80 -4.64 13.68
C LEU A 255 -6.23 -5.42 12.49
N VAL A 256 -4.90 -5.45 12.33
CA VAL A 256 -4.24 -6.11 11.20
C VAL A 256 -3.38 -7.26 11.71
N LYS A 257 -3.58 -8.44 11.15
CA LYS A 257 -2.81 -9.65 11.46
C LYS A 257 -2.35 -10.35 10.18
N GLU A 258 -1.24 -11.05 10.24
CA GLU A 258 -0.75 -11.84 9.10
C GLU A 258 -0.22 -13.21 9.54
N ILE A 259 -0.69 -14.27 8.86
CA ILE A 259 -0.10 -15.62 8.94
C ILE A 259 0.62 -15.90 7.63
N LYS A 260 1.88 -16.33 7.68
CA LYS A 260 2.65 -16.72 6.49
C LYS A 260 3.05 -18.20 6.54
N PRO A 261 2.38 -19.08 5.78
CA PRO A 261 2.84 -20.44 5.59
C PRO A 261 4.24 -20.49 4.96
N GLY A 262 5.15 -21.21 5.61
CA GLY A 262 6.53 -21.43 5.18
C GLY A 262 6.79 -22.84 4.65
N ALA A 263 5.81 -23.45 3.99
CA ALA A 263 5.89 -24.80 3.43
C ALA A 263 4.96 -24.92 2.21
N MET A 264 5.01 -26.05 1.49
CA MET A 264 4.01 -26.34 0.47
C MET A 264 2.64 -26.50 1.14
N ILE A 265 1.58 -25.96 0.55
CA ILE A 265 0.24 -26.07 1.12
C ILE A 265 -0.46 -27.29 0.53
N GLY A 266 -0.57 -28.36 1.33
CA GLY A 266 -1.36 -29.58 1.10
C GLY A 266 -1.63 -30.03 -0.34
N TYR A 267 -2.75 -30.71 -0.54
CA TYR A 267 -3.27 -31.02 -1.86
C TYR A 267 -4.79 -31.08 -1.84
N ARG A 268 -5.41 -30.77 -2.98
CA ARG A 268 -6.87 -30.79 -3.16
C ARG A 268 -7.40 -32.19 -3.48
N ARG A 269 -6.69 -32.92 -4.36
CA ARG A 269 -7.07 -34.27 -4.79
C ARG A 269 -5.95 -34.97 -5.57
N VAL A 270 -5.98 -36.29 -5.56
CA VAL A 270 -5.18 -37.15 -6.44
C VAL A 270 -6.06 -37.61 -7.60
N THR A 271 -5.61 -37.43 -8.84
CA THR A 271 -6.40 -37.77 -10.02
C THR A 271 -5.57 -38.37 -11.15
N TYR A 272 -6.20 -39.19 -11.99
CA TYR A 272 -5.60 -39.72 -13.22
C TYR A 272 -6.21 -39.04 -14.44
N ASN A 273 -5.64 -37.90 -14.81
CA ASN A 273 -6.23 -36.98 -15.78
C ASN A 273 -5.26 -36.66 -16.91
N THR A 274 -5.81 -36.13 -18.01
CA THR A 274 -5.00 -35.54 -19.06
C THR A 274 -4.27 -34.31 -18.52
N VAL A 275 -2.94 -34.31 -18.64
CA VAL A 275 -2.08 -33.18 -18.32
C VAL A 275 -2.45 -32.02 -19.24
N LYS A 276 -2.62 -30.84 -18.66
CA LYS A 276 -2.94 -29.62 -19.41
C LYS A 276 -1.85 -28.58 -19.24
N ARG A 277 -1.41 -27.98 -20.34
CA ARG A 277 -0.49 -26.83 -20.35
C ARG A 277 -1.24 -25.62 -20.88
N ARG A 278 -1.30 -24.52 -20.10
CA ARG A 278 -2.07 -23.29 -20.43
C ARG A 278 -3.54 -23.56 -20.80
N GLY A 279 -4.16 -24.54 -20.13
CA GLY A 279 -5.56 -24.94 -20.34
C GLY A 279 -5.80 -25.92 -21.50
N LEU A 280 -4.78 -26.18 -22.33
CA LEU A 280 -4.86 -27.12 -23.44
C LEU A 280 -4.34 -28.51 -23.05
N PRO A 281 -4.97 -29.60 -23.52
CA PRO A 281 -4.44 -30.94 -23.35
C PRO A 281 -3.03 -31.07 -23.92
N GLN A 282 -2.13 -31.68 -23.16
CA GLN A 282 -0.81 -32.06 -23.65
C GLN A 282 -0.89 -33.46 -24.28
N PHE A 283 -0.12 -33.66 -25.34
CA PHE A 283 -0.06 -34.91 -26.08
C PHE A 283 1.28 -35.59 -25.88
N ARG A 284 1.27 -36.92 -25.96
CA ARG A 284 2.48 -37.72 -26.08
C ARG A 284 2.88 -37.74 -27.55
N TYR A 285 4.18 -37.72 -27.78
CA TYR A 285 4.78 -37.80 -29.10
C TYR A 285 5.78 -38.95 -29.09
N GLN A 286 5.95 -39.61 -30.24
CA GLN A 286 7.00 -40.60 -30.41
C GLN A 286 8.38 -39.91 -30.30
N SER A 287 9.31 -40.52 -29.57
CA SER A 287 10.66 -39.99 -29.45
C SER A 287 11.42 -40.18 -30.76
N VAL A 288 12.16 -39.14 -31.17
CA VAL A 288 13.03 -39.16 -32.35
C VAL A 288 14.45 -38.87 -31.88
N ALA A 289 15.41 -39.70 -32.31
CA ALA A 289 16.82 -39.43 -32.10
C ALA A 289 17.30 -38.42 -33.15
N ALA A 290 17.88 -37.31 -32.70
CA ALA A 290 18.48 -36.30 -33.56
C ALA A 290 19.99 -36.21 -33.30
N PRO A 291 20.83 -36.11 -34.34
CA PRO A 291 22.26 -35.91 -34.17
C PRO A 291 22.58 -34.51 -33.62
N LEU A 292 23.65 -34.40 -32.84
CA LEU A 292 24.14 -33.15 -32.24
C LEU A 292 25.28 -32.56 -33.09
N ASN A 293 24.98 -32.07 -34.28
CA ASN A 293 25.96 -31.63 -35.28
C ASN A 293 25.70 -30.20 -35.78
N GLY A 294 25.62 -29.24 -34.86
CA GLY A 294 25.63 -27.81 -35.16
C GLY A 294 24.61 -27.03 -34.35
N THR A 295 23.35 -27.05 -34.80
CA THR A 295 22.27 -26.26 -34.20
C THR A 295 21.29 -27.15 -33.44
N LEU A 296 21.12 -26.89 -32.13
CA LEU A 296 20.10 -27.54 -31.31
C LEU A 296 18.78 -26.77 -31.42
N VAL A 297 17.77 -27.41 -32.00
CA VAL A 297 16.41 -26.85 -32.04
C VAL A 297 15.73 -27.07 -30.69
N LEU A 298 15.56 -26.00 -29.90
CA LEU A 298 14.96 -26.07 -28.55
C LEU A 298 13.44 -26.29 -28.56
N ARG A 299 12.77 -25.92 -29.67
CA ARG A 299 11.34 -26.11 -29.88
C ARG A 299 11.11 -26.44 -31.36
N GLY A 300 10.87 -27.72 -31.65
CA GLY A 300 10.53 -28.17 -33.00
C GLY A 300 9.07 -27.90 -33.35
N ASP A 301 8.75 -27.96 -34.65
CA ASP A 301 7.37 -28.02 -35.11
C ASP A 301 6.74 -29.34 -34.66
N GLU A 302 5.66 -29.28 -33.88
CA GLU A 302 4.96 -30.47 -33.37
C GLU A 302 4.47 -31.39 -34.49
N ASN A 303 4.26 -30.86 -35.71
CA ASN A 303 3.85 -31.64 -36.88
C ASN A 303 4.96 -32.58 -37.39
N GLN A 304 6.22 -32.36 -36.98
CA GLN A 304 7.35 -33.23 -37.34
C GLN A 304 7.43 -34.48 -36.46
N TYR A 305 6.61 -34.57 -35.42
CA TYR A 305 6.57 -35.71 -34.50
C TYR A 305 5.26 -36.47 -34.66
N GLU A 306 5.35 -37.79 -34.61
CA GLU A 306 4.14 -38.63 -34.57
C GLU A 306 3.42 -38.39 -33.24
N ARG A 307 2.22 -37.81 -33.34
CA ARG A 307 1.34 -37.57 -32.20
C ARG A 307 0.67 -38.88 -31.80
N LEU A 308 0.92 -39.30 -30.58
CA LEU A 308 0.29 -40.46 -29.96
C LEU A 308 -1.03 -40.01 -29.29
N ASP A 309 -1.27 -40.44 -28.06
CA ASP A 309 -2.45 -40.12 -27.28
C ASP A 309 -2.27 -38.87 -26.40
N LYS A 310 -3.34 -38.50 -25.69
CA LYS A 310 -3.28 -37.46 -24.66
C LYS A 310 -2.34 -37.92 -23.54
N LEU A 311 -1.43 -37.05 -23.11
CA LEU A 311 -0.59 -37.33 -21.94
C LEU A 311 -1.48 -37.43 -20.71
N ARG A 312 -1.58 -38.63 -20.14
CA ARG A 312 -2.31 -38.91 -18.89
C ARG A 312 -1.33 -39.40 -17.85
N MET A 313 -1.44 -38.87 -16.64
CA MET A 313 -0.56 -39.24 -15.54
C MET A 313 -1.34 -39.13 -14.22
N ALA A 314 -0.95 -39.95 -13.24
CA ALA A 314 -1.39 -39.77 -11.87
C ALA A 314 -0.73 -38.50 -11.32
N VAL A 315 -1.55 -37.54 -10.92
CA VAL A 315 -1.09 -36.23 -10.43
C VAL A 315 -1.77 -35.87 -9.13
N VAL A 316 -1.01 -35.22 -8.26
CA VAL A 316 -1.46 -34.55 -7.06
C VAL A 316 -1.75 -33.10 -7.42
N ASP A 317 -3.00 -32.65 -7.28
CA ASP A 317 -3.40 -31.26 -7.51
C ASP A 317 -3.16 -30.45 -6.22
N THR A 318 -2.11 -29.62 -6.20
CA THR A 318 -1.68 -28.81 -5.05
C THR A 318 -2.25 -27.38 -5.09
N GLY A 319 -3.31 -27.16 -5.86
CA GLY A 319 -3.97 -25.87 -5.97
C GLY A 319 -3.13 -24.83 -6.71
N GLU A 320 -2.76 -23.73 -6.03
CA GLU A 320 -1.99 -22.63 -6.65
C GLU A 320 -0.60 -23.08 -7.10
N ASN A 321 0.00 -24.07 -6.42
CA ASN A 321 1.34 -24.57 -6.73
C ASN A 321 1.36 -25.47 -7.98
N GLY A 322 0.18 -25.82 -8.53
CA GLY A 322 0.03 -26.59 -9.76
C GLY A 322 -0.29 -28.06 -9.53
N ARG A 323 0.24 -28.91 -10.40
CA ARG A 323 0.02 -30.37 -10.36
C ARG A 323 1.35 -31.06 -10.40
N PHE A 324 1.57 -31.99 -9.49
CA PHE A 324 2.82 -32.74 -9.37
C PHE A 324 2.60 -34.22 -9.66
N ALA A 325 3.52 -34.81 -10.43
CA ALA A 325 3.64 -36.25 -10.53
C ALA A 325 4.11 -36.83 -9.19
N ARG A 326 4.01 -38.16 -9.04
CA ARG A 326 4.44 -38.86 -7.82
C ARG A 326 5.87 -38.48 -7.39
N GLY A 327 6.84 -38.57 -8.30
CA GLY A 327 8.25 -38.28 -7.96
C GLY A 327 8.49 -36.82 -7.58
N GLU A 328 7.81 -35.87 -8.24
CA GLU A 328 7.89 -34.45 -7.90
C GLU A 328 7.30 -34.19 -6.51
N PHE A 329 6.15 -34.80 -6.22
CA PHE A 329 5.49 -34.70 -4.91
C PHE A 329 6.37 -35.33 -3.81
N GLU A 330 6.87 -36.56 -4.01
CA GLU A 330 7.79 -37.22 -3.07
C GLU A 330 9.03 -36.36 -2.78
N THR A 331 9.58 -35.71 -3.81
CA THR A 331 10.79 -34.87 -3.67
C THR A 331 10.49 -33.61 -2.85
N ILE A 332 9.46 -32.85 -3.22
CA ILE A 332 9.17 -31.56 -2.57
C ILE A 332 8.72 -31.75 -1.11
N THR A 333 8.03 -32.85 -0.79
CA THR A 333 7.56 -33.16 0.56
C THR A 333 8.53 -33.98 1.40
N HIS A 334 9.71 -34.32 0.89
CA HIS A 334 10.68 -35.10 1.65
C HIS A 334 11.17 -34.32 2.88
N ILE A 335 11.58 -35.02 3.95
CA ILE A 335 12.15 -34.37 5.13
C ILE A 335 13.33 -33.46 4.75
N ASN A 336 13.39 -32.28 5.37
CA ASN A 336 14.35 -31.20 5.08
C ASN A 336 14.26 -30.62 3.65
N GLN A 337 13.16 -30.89 2.94
CA GLN A 337 12.79 -30.14 1.75
C GLN A 337 11.75 -29.08 2.11
N MET A 338 10.95 -28.63 1.13
CA MET A 338 9.91 -27.63 1.40
C MET A 338 8.86 -28.15 2.40
N GLU A 339 8.72 -29.48 2.49
CA GLU A 339 7.71 -30.15 3.33
C GLU A 339 6.31 -29.61 3.02
N PHE A 340 5.31 -29.94 3.83
CA PHE A 340 3.99 -29.37 3.62
C PHE A 340 3.20 -29.16 4.90
N VAL A 341 2.32 -28.16 4.85
CA VAL A 341 1.36 -27.81 5.89
C VAL A 341 -0.05 -27.99 5.35
N THR A 342 -0.98 -28.39 6.21
CA THR A 342 -2.37 -28.59 5.79
C THR A 342 -3.16 -27.28 5.78
N PRO A 343 -4.13 -27.12 4.84
CA PRO A 343 -5.09 -26.02 4.89
C PRO A 343 -5.86 -25.94 6.22
N GLU A 344 -6.10 -27.08 6.86
CA GLU A 344 -6.79 -27.23 8.14
C GLU A 344 -6.02 -26.56 9.28
N GLU A 345 -4.72 -26.81 9.37
CA GLU A 345 -3.85 -26.17 10.38
C GLU A 345 -3.81 -24.65 10.18
N ILE A 346 -3.67 -24.19 8.92
CA ILE A 346 -3.70 -22.76 8.61
C ILE A 346 -5.06 -22.16 9.02
N ALA A 347 -6.16 -22.85 8.72
CA ALA A 347 -7.50 -22.38 9.05
C ALA A 347 -7.75 -22.32 10.56
N GLN A 348 -7.23 -23.29 11.32
CA GLN A 348 -7.30 -23.29 12.78
C GLN A 348 -6.56 -22.09 13.36
N GLN A 349 -5.32 -21.82 12.90
CA GLN A 349 -4.58 -20.63 13.34
C GLN A 349 -5.29 -19.34 12.95
N ALA A 350 -5.85 -19.26 11.74
CA ALA A 350 -6.61 -18.10 11.30
C ALA A 350 -7.82 -17.80 12.20
N VAL A 351 -8.60 -18.82 12.56
CA VAL A 351 -9.76 -18.64 13.46
C VAL A 351 -9.34 -18.27 14.88
N LEU A 352 -8.27 -18.87 15.40
CA LEU A 352 -7.70 -18.47 16.69
C LEU A 352 -7.27 -17.00 16.68
N GLU A 353 -6.61 -16.55 15.61
CA GLU A 353 -6.22 -15.15 15.46
C GLU A 353 -7.43 -14.21 15.34
N ILE A 354 -8.51 -14.64 14.68
CA ILE A 354 -9.79 -13.91 14.59
C ILE A 354 -10.43 -13.75 15.98
N LYS A 355 -10.38 -14.80 16.80
CA LYS A 355 -10.85 -14.83 18.20
C LYS A 355 -9.97 -13.99 19.14
N GLY A 356 -8.78 -13.57 18.68
CA GLY A 356 -7.84 -12.80 19.49
C GLY A 356 -6.88 -13.65 20.32
N SER A 357 -6.76 -14.95 20.06
CA SER A 357 -5.72 -15.78 20.66
C SER A 357 -4.33 -15.33 20.20
N ASN A 358 -3.32 -15.58 21.02
CA ASN A 358 -1.92 -15.33 20.66
C ASN A 358 -1.28 -16.65 20.21
N THR A 359 -1.27 -16.92 18.90
CA THR A 359 -0.78 -18.20 18.36
C THR A 359 0.74 -18.26 18.22
N GLY A 360 1.41 -17.11 18.27
CA GLY A 360 2.82 -16.96 17.92
C GLY A 360 3.08 -16.94 16.40
N TYR A 361 2.06 -17.10 15.55
CA TYR A 361 2.18 -17.07 14.09
C TYR A 361 1.76 -15.75 13.45
N ASP A 362 1.31 -14.77 14.25
CA ASP A 362 1.05 -13.41 13.76
C ASP A 362 2.37 -12.67 13.49
N VAL A 363 2.71 -12.55 12.21
CA VAL A 363 3.93 -11.89 11.73
C VAL A 363 3.95 -10.41 12.12
N ILE A 364 2.79 -9.74 12.14
CA ILE A 364 2.72 -8.31 12.48
C ILE A 364 3.07 -8.10 13.94
N ALA A 365 2.51 -8.92 14.84
CA ALA A 365 2.87 -8.92 16.25
C ALA A 365 4.35 -9.26 16.47
N GLY A 366 4.89 -10.23 15.73
CA GLY A 366 6.32 -10.60 15.80
C GLY A 366 7.26 -9.45 15.40
N ILE A 367 6.93 -8.74 14.32
CA ILE A 367 7.68 -7.56 13.87
C ILE A 367 7.53 -6.42 14.88
N ASP A 368 6.32 -6.10 15.32
CA ASP A 368 6.06 -5.00 16.26
C ASP A 368 6.79 -5.19 17.59
N GLY A 369 6.82 -6.43 18.09
CA GLY A 369 7.54 -6.80 19.32
C GLY A 369 9.07 -6.73 19.20
N SER A 370 9.61 -6.87 17.99
CA SER A 370 11.05 -6.89 17.74
C SER A 370 11.65 -5.53 17.40
N ILE A 371 10.82 -4.49 17.18
CA ILE A 371 11.27 -3.14 16.83
C ILE A 371 11.66 -2.32 18.08
N MET A 372 12.80 -1.63 17.98
CA MET A 372 13.26 -0.69 19.01
C MET A 372 12.30 0.50 19.17
N ASN A 373 12.00 0.84 20.42
CA ASN A 373 11.10 1.94 20.79
C ASN A 373 11.89 3.14 21.36
N PRO A 374 11.29 4.34 21.42
CA PRO A 374 11.83 5.48 22.14
C PRO A 374 12.28 5.05 23.52
N SER A 375 13.50 5.42 23.86
CA SER A 375 14.10 5.08 25.14
C SER A 375 13.99 6.26 26.10
N TYR A 376 13.93 5.95 27.40
CA TYR A 376 14.02 6.95 28.45
C TYR A 376 15.27 7.84 28.29
N ARG A 377 16.42 7.22 27.98
CA ARG A 377 17.69 7.93 27.74
C ARG A 377 17.58 8.96 26.62
N ALA A 378 16.90 8.64 25.52
CA ALA A 378 16.67 9.60 24.44
C ALA A 378 15.81 10.79 24.90
N GLY A 379 14.80 10.54 25.74
CA GLY A 379 13.98 11.59 26.36
C GLY A 379 14.80 12.56 27.23
N VAL A 380 15.76 12.06 28.00
CA VAL A 380 16.67 12.91 28.80
C VAL A 380 17.61 13.71 27.91
N LEU A 381 18.22 13.09 26.90
CA LEU A 381 19.14 13.76 25.97
C LEU A 381 18.46 14.85 25.14
N ARG A 382 17.14 14.75 24.91
CA ARG A 382 16.35 15.77 24.23
C ARG A 382 16.52 17.13 24.89
N GLN A 383 16.43 17.22 26.22
CA GLN A 383 16.52 18.52 26.91
C GLN A 383 17.91 19.13 26.75
N ALA A 384 18.97 18.33 26.91
CA ALA A 384 20.34 18.79 26.73
C ALA A 384 20.59 19.33 25.31
N ALA A 385 19.99 18.71 24.28
CA ALA A 385 20.08 19.19 22.91
C ALA A 385 19.33 20.52 22.70
N LEU A 386 18.11 20.64 23.25
CA LEU A 386 17.32 21.87 23.18
C LEU A 386 18.00 23.03 23.90
N ASP A 387 18.56 22.80 25.09
CA ASP A 387 19.29 23.81 25.85
C ASP A 387 20.53 24.30 25.08
N LYS A 388 21.22 23.40 24.36
CA LYS A 388 22.36 23.78 23.53
C LYS A 388 21.93 24.57 22.29
N LEU A 389 20.81 24.22 21.66
CA LEU A 389 20.25 24.98 20.54
C LEU A 389 19.85 26.39 20.96
N ALA A 390 19.14 26.54 22.08
CA ALA A 390 18.74 27.85 22.60
C ALA A 390 19.94 28.77 22.85
N ARG A 391 21.03 28.26 23.45
CA ARG A 391 22.27 29.03 23.64
C ARG A 391 22.90 29.46 22.32
N LEU A 392 22.89 28.60 21.29
CA LEU A 392 23.44 28.93 19.97
C LEU A 392 22.58 29.98 19.26
N GLU A 393 21.26 29.94 19.39
CA GLU A 393 20.36 30.96 18.85
C GLU A 393 20.65 32.33 19.47
N GLU A 394 20.84 32.38 20.80
CA GLU A 394 21.23 33.61 21.52
C GLU A 394 22.61 34.12 21.09
N GLU A 395 23.62 33.23 21.02
CA GLU A 395 25.00 33.58 20.62
C GLU A 395 25.11 34.11 19.18
N THR A 396 24.21 33.67 18.29
CA THR A 396 24.27 34.00 16.84
C THR A 396 23.21 34.98 16.38
N GLU A 397 22.35 35.46 17.28
CA GLU A 397 21.20 36.32 16.97
C GLU A 397 20.35 35.76 15.81
N SER A 398 20.21 34.43 15.75
CA SER A 398 19.54 33.71 14.66
C SER A 398 18.26 33.00 15.12
N HIS A 399 17.50 32.48 14.16
CA HIS A 399 16.20 31.83 14.42
C HIS A 399 16.14 30.42 13.80
N SER A 400 16.18 29.39 14.65
CA SER A 400 16.14 27.97 14.27
C SER A 400 14.70 27.44 14.25
N VAL A 401 13.94 27.83 13.23
CA VAL A 401 12.50 27.49 13.13
C VAL A 401 12.24 26.25 12.27
N ALA A 402 12.57 26.29 10.98
CA ALA A 402 12.43 25.15 10.07
C ALA A 402 13.39 25.27 8.88
N LEU A 403 13.82 24.14 8.33
CA LEU A 403 14.68 24.09 7.14
C LEU A 403 13.96 23.59 5.88
N GLY A 404 12.67 23.24 5.97
CA GLY A 404 11.95 22.59 4.87
C GLY A 404 12.35 21.12 4.62
N GLN A 405 13.17 20.53 5.49
CA GLN A 405 13.75 19.19 5.29
C GLN A 405 12.98 18.06 6.02
N LEU A 406 12.06 18.42 6.93
CA LEU A 406 11.32 17.47 7.76
C LEU A 406 9.82 17.61 7.51
N GLY A 407 9.12 16.49 7.41
CA GLY A 407 7.66 16.41 7.35
C GLY A 407 7.04 16.81 6.00
N PRO A 408 5.70 16.76 5.88
CA PRO A 408 5.02 17.39 4.75
C PRO A 408 5.34 18.90 4.71
N PRO A 409 5.22 19.58 3.55
CA PRO A 409 5.47 21.02 3.46
C PRO A 409 4.69 21.86 4.48
N GLU A 410 3.53 21.35 4.94
CA GLU A 410 2.72 21.92 6.01
C GLU A 410 3.47 22.07 7.36
N LEU A 411 4.41 21.18 7.70
CA LEU A 411 5.18 21.29 8.95
C LEU A 411 5.94 22.61 9.04
N SER A 412 6.66 22.97 7.97
CA SER A 412 7.46 24.19 7.96
C SER A 412 6.59 25.43 8.03
N LYS A 413 5.46 25.44 7.30
CA LYS A 413 4.44 26.48 7.40
C LYS A 413 3.96 26.65 8.85
N LEU A 414 3.48 25.57 9.47
CA LEU A 414 2.91 25.63 10.81
C LEU A 414 3.93 26.08 11.86
N LEU A 415 5.20 25.68 11.72
CA LEU A 415 6.29 26.13 12.59
C LEU A 415 6.55 27.63 12.45
N TYR A 416 6.59 28.17 11.22
CA TYR A 416 6.79 29.60 11.01
C TYR A 416 5.59 30.43 11.44
N GLU A 417 4.36 29.99 11.18
CA GLU A 417 3.16 30.68 11.65
C GLU A 417 3.10 30.71 13.19
N ALA A 418 3.37 29.58 13.85
CA ALA A 418 3.46 29.53 15.32
C ALA A 418 4.60 30.41 15.85
N TYR A 419 5.74 30.46 15.14
CA TYR A 419 6.87 31.31 15.49
C TYR A 419 6.53 32.81 15.39
N LEU A 420 5.85 33.24 14.33
CA LEU A 420 5.41 34.62 14.16
C LEU A 420 4.43 35.04 15.26
N LEU A 421 3.51 34.16 15.63
CA LEU A 421 2.60 34.37 16.76
C LEU A 421 3.36 34.44 18.10
N LYS A 422 4.38 33.58 18.29
CA LYS A 422 5.26 33.61 19.46
C LYS A 422 5.98 34.97 19.58
N CYS A 423 6.60 35.46 18.51
CA CYS A 423 7.38 36.70 18.55
C CYS A 423 6.53 37.94 18.82
N ASN A 424 5.30 38.00 18.28
CA ASN A 424 4.46 39.19 18.39
C ASN A 424 3.52 39.19 19.61
N TYR A 425 3.15 38.01 20.14
CA TYR A 425 2.15 37.89 21.20
C TYR A 425 2.58 37.04 22.40
N GLY A 426 3.58 36.17 22.25
CA GLY A 426 4.19 35.36 23.32
C GLY A 426 3.34 34.20 23.87
N THR A 427 2.05 34.42 24.10
CA THR A 427 1.14 33.48 24.77
C THR A 427 -0.09 33.13 23.94
N LEU A 428 -0.68 31.96 24.19
CA LEU A 428 -1.93 31.54 23.57
C LEU A 428 -3.06 32.55 23.88
N ARG A 429 -3.07 33.09 25.10
CA ARG A 429 -4.09 34.02 25.56
C ARG A 429 -4.10 35.32 24.76
N GLU A 430 -2.94 35.95 24.55
CA GLU A 430 -2.88 37.22 23.83
C GLU A 430 -3.32 37.08 22.36
N VAL A 431 -2.94 35.98 21.71
CA VAL A 431 -3.41 35.68 20.35
C VAL A 431 -4.93 35.50 20.29
N ILE A 432 -5.54 34.86 21.28
CA ILE A 432 -7.00 34.66 21.35
C ILE A 432 -7.75 35.98 21.56
N GLN A 433 -7.18 36.92 22.32
CA GLN A 433 -7.84 38.18 22.69
C GLN A 433 -7.68 39.28 21.63
N THR A 434 -6.71 39.16 20.73
CA THR A 434 -6.43 40.14 19.67
C THR A 434 -7.34 39.91 18.45
N PRO A 435 -7.95 40.93 17.83
CA PRO A 435 -8.70 40.77 16.58
C PRO A 435 -7.85 40.19 15.44
N VAL A 436 -8.40 39.26 14.64
CA VAL A 436 -7.66 38.58 13.55
C VAL A 436 -7.15 39.51 12.46
N SER A 437 -7.82 40.65 12.24
CA SER A 437 -7.36 41.72 11.34
C SER A 437 -6.07 42.35 11.86
N ASP A 438 -6.00 42.58 13.17
CA ASP A 438 -4.88 43.26 13.82
C ASP A 438 -3.68 42.31 13.88
N ILE A 439 -3.93 41.01 14.10
CA ILE A 439 -2.91 39.95 14.00
C ILE A 439 -2.32 39.91 12.59
N SER A 440 -3.19 39.91 11.57
CA SER A 440 -2.80 39.85 10.17
C SER A 440 -1.92 41.03 9.77
N GLU A 441 -2.33 42.25 10.10
CA GLU A 441 -1.57 43.46 9.79
C GLU A 441 -0.27 43.54 10.59
N CYS A 442 -0.31 43.26 11.90
CA CYS A 442 0.87 43.32 12.77
C CYS A 442 1.96 42.34 12.34
N ILE A 443 1.61 41.09 12.05
CA ILE A 443 2.57 40.08 11.58
C ILE A 443 3.10 40.43 10.18
N TYR A 444 2.25 40.99 9.31
CA TYR A 444 2.68 41.43 7.99
C TYR A 444 3.72 42.55 8.09
N GLN A 445 3.47 43.59 8.91
CA GLN A 445 4.45 44.65 9.16
C GLN A 445 5.73 44.12 9.80
N TYR A 446 5.62 43.25 10.81
CA TYR A 446 6.77 42.61 11.43
C TYR A 446 7.66 41.86 10.41
N LEU A 447 7.07 41.14 9.46
CA LEU A 447 7.81 40.45 8.39
C LEU A 447 8.40 41.40 7.34
N LEU A 448 7.82 42.58 7.14
CA LEU A 448 8.41 43.63 6.30
C LEU A 448 9.66 44.21 6.97
N ASP A 449 9.61 44.42 8.28
CA ASP A 449 10.73 44.95 9.08
C ASP A 449 11.84 43.91 9.31
N GLN A 450 11.49 42.63 9.45
CA GLN A 450 12.45 41.54 9.69
C GLN A 450 12.90 40.87 8.38
N GLU A 451 13.78 41.57 7.64
CA GLU A 451 14.29 41.09 6.35
C GLU A 451 14.89 39.68 6.43
N THR A 452 15.79 39.42 7.37
CA THR A 452 16.48 38.13 7.52
C THR A 452 15.51 36.97 7.74
N LEU A 453 14.45 37.18 8.52
CA LEU A 453 13.43 36.16 8.77
C LEU A 453 12.61 35.89 7.50
N ARG A 454 12.15 36.96 6.83
CA ARG A 454 11.38 36.87 5.57
C ARG A 454 12.17 36.16 4.47
N THR A 455 13.44 36.52 4.29
CA THR A 455 14.30 35.89 3.28
C THR A 455 14.62 34.44 3.64
N THR A 456 14.75 34.10 4.92
CA THR A 456 14.96 32.71 5.37
C THR A 456 13.75 31.83 5.04
N ILE A 457 12.53 32.27 5.41
CA ILE A 457 11.28 31.55 5.12
C ILE A 457 11.15 31.28 3.61
N THR A 458 11.32 32.32 2.81
CA THR A 458 11.14 32.24 1.35
C THR A 458 12.25 31.41 0.67
N SER A 459 13.47 31.39 1.21
CA SER A 459 14.61 30.65 0.65
C SER A 459 14.48 29.13 0.79
N ILE A 460 13.80 28.64 1.84
CA ILE A 460 13.56 27.20 2.04
C ILE A 460 12.40 26.64 1.21
N GLY A 461 11.83 27.45 0.32
CA GLY A 461 10.73 27.06 -0.56
C GLY A 461 9.32 27.23 0.03
N VAL A 462 9.20 27.96 1.14
CA VAL A 462 7.91 28.28 1.78
C VAL A 462 7.54 29.73 1.45
N PRO A 463 6.56 29.99 0.57
CA PRO A 463 6.17 31.37 0.28
C PRO A 463 5.26 31.94 1.37
N ILE A 464 5.14 33.27 1.41
CA ILE A 464 4.31 34.03 2.35
C ILE A 464 3.22 34.75 1.58
N LEU A 465 1.96 34.44 1.88
CA LEU A 465 0.78 35.05 1.27
C LEU A 465 0.36 36.28 2.07
N SER A 466 0.16 37.42 1.41
CA SER A 466 -0.22 38.70 2.02
C SER A 466 -1.62 38.68 2.68
N PRO A 467 -1.91 39.62 3.59
CA PRO A 467 -3.22 39.77 4.24
C PRO A 467 -4.43 39.83 3.29
N ASP A 468 -4.27 40.48 2.13
CA ASP A 468 -5.31 40.63 1.11
C ASP A 468 -5.42 39.41 0.17
N GLY A 469 -4.51 38.44 0.30
CA GLY A 469 -4.45 37.22 -0.51
C GLY A 469 -4.00 37.45 -1.96
N LYS A 470 -3.53 38.65 -2.32
CA LYS A 470 -3.19 39.01 -3.71
C LYS A 470 -1.69 38.97 -4.00
N LEU A 471 -0.86 39.09 -2.98
CA LEU A 471 0.59 39.17 -3.12
C LEU A 471 1.24 37.96 -2.45
N LEU A 472 2.19 37.35 -3.17
CA LEU A 472 2.95 36.19 -2.70
C LEU A 472 4.44 36.55 -2.64
N LEU A 473 4.97 36.67 -1.43
CA LEU A 473 6.42 36.80 -1.22
C LEU A 473 7.04 35.40 -1.37
N ARG A 474 7.94 35.23 -2.33
CA ARG A 474 8.52 33.92 -2.66
C ARG A 474 10.01 33.99 -2.94
N GLY A 475 10.70 32.90 -2.64
CA GLY A 475 12.08 32.67 -3.05
C GLY A 475 12.13 32.05 -4.45
N PRO A 476 13.31 31.60 -4.90
CA PRO A 476 13.49 31.03 -6.24
C PRO A 476 12.70 29.73 -6.46
N ARG A 477 12.44 28.97 -5.39
CA ARG A 477 11.73 27.68 -5.41
C ARG A 477 10.46 27.75 -4.55
N LEU A 478 9.45 26.95 -4.91
CA LEU A 478 8.27 26.67 -4.08
C LEU A 478 8.18 25.18 -3.79
N ASN A 479 7.85 24.80 -2.56
CA ASN A 479 7.62 23.40 -2.18
C ASN A 479 6.19 22.95 -2.48
N ILE A 480 5.23 23.88 -2.44
CA ILE A 480 3.82 23.68 -2.80
C ILE A 480 3.45 24.67 -3.91
N PRO A 481 2.80 24.21 -5.00
CA PRO A 481 2.32 22.84 -5.24
C PRO A 481 3.41 21.80 -5.52
N GLU A 482 3.17 20.57 -5.09
CA GLU A 482 3.96 19.40 -5.49
C GLU A 482 3.62 19.07 -6.95
N SER A 483 4.50 19.44 -7.86
CA SER A 483 4.33 19.19 -9.28
C SER A 483 5.63 18.72 -9.92
N ILE A 484 5.50 17.78 -10.85
CA ILE A 484 6.59 17.39 -11.74
C ILE A 484 6.73 18.35 -12.92
N TYR A 485 5.76 19.26 -13.10
CA TYR A 485 5.72 20.27 -14.15
C TYR A 485 6.23 21.61 -13.63
N PHE A 486 6.96 22.34 -14.48
CA PHE A 486 7.56 23.64 -14.16
C PHE A 486 6.54 24.77 -14.02
N GLU A 487 5.39 24.66 -14.69
CA GLU A 487 4.34 25.67 -14.72
C GLU A 487 2.97 25.01 -14.51
N LEU A 488 2.09 25.71 -13.79
CA LEU A 488 0.73 25.28 -13.52
C LEU A 488 -0.23 26.45 -13.74
N PRO A 489 -1.44 26.21 -14.27
CA PRO A 489 -2.50 27.21 -14.23
C PRO A 489 -2.86 27.52 -12.76
N ILE A 490 -3.25 28.77 -12.48
CA ILE A 490 -3.62 29.24 -11.14
C ILE A 490 -5.04 29.79 -11.18
N ASP A 491 -5.93 29.24 -10.36
CA ASP A 491 -7.20 29.87 -10.00
C ASP A 491 -7.30 30.21 -8.48
N GLU A 492 -8.39 30.85 -8.06
CA GLU A 492 -8.59 31.22 -6.64
C GLU A 492 -8.75 30.00 -5.71
N ASN A 493 -9.26 28.88 -6.21
CA ASN A 493 -9.37 27.65 -5.44
C ASN A 493 -7.98 27.02 -5.24
N ASP A 494 -7.12 27.09 -6.24
CA ASP A 494 -5.73 26.64 -6.19
C ASP A 494 -4.93 27.41 -5.13
N VAL A 495 -5.05 28.74 -5.10
CA VAL A 495 -4.40 29.57 -4.08
C VAL A 495 -4.83 29.16 -2.67
N ASN A 496 -6.13 28.92 -2.46
CA ASN A 496 -6.64 28.46 -1.17
C ASN A 496 -6.10 27.07 -0.79
N LEU A 497 -6.04 26.15 -1.74
CA LEU A 497 -5.54 24.80 -1.54
C LEU A 497 -4.03 24.81 -1.20
N TRP A 498 -3.24 25.55 -1.96
CA TRP A 498 -1.79 25.63 -1.79
C TRP A 498 -1.41 26.37 -0.52
N ALA A 499 -2.12 27.46 -0.21
CA ALA A 499 -1.93 28.20 1.02
C ALA A 499 -2.17 27.31 2.24
N ARG A 500 -3.26 26.52 2.24
CA ARG A 500 -3.52 25.54 3.31
C ARG A 500 -2.40 24.51 3.42
N LYS A 501 -1.92 23.96 2.31
CA LYS A 501 -0.97 22.84 2.27
C LYS A 501 0.48 23.21 2.61
N GLY A 502 0.93 24.45 2.38
CA GLY A 502 2.34 24.76 2.68
C GLY A 502 2.83 26.19 2.46
N TRP A 503 1.95 27.19 2.35
CA TRP A 503 2.37 28.60 2.34
C TRP A 503 2.08 29.24 3.68
N VAL A 504 2.97 30.08 4.19
CA VAL A 504 2.70 30.93 5.36
C VAL A 504 1.57 31.88 4.99
N ASP A 505 0.40 31.70 5.59
CA ASP A 505 -0.83 32.37 5.20
C ASP A 505 -1.14 33.51 6.18
N LEU A 506 -0.91 34.76 5.76
CA LEU A 506 -1.13 35.93 6.61
C LEU A 506 -2.56 36.47 6.52
N ARG A 507 -3.48 35.80 5.83
CA ARG A 507 -4.87 36.28 5.73
C ARG A 507 -5.58 36.15 7.09
N PRO A 508 -6.52 37.05 7.43
CA PRO A 508 -7.29 36.96 8.66
C PRO A 508 -8.00 35.61 8.86
N SER A 509 -8.39 34.93 7.77
CA SER A 509 -9.00 33.60 7.82
C SER A 509 -8.09 32.51 8.39
N ASN A 510 -6.77 32.59 8.14
CA ASN A 510 -5.81 31.64 8.70
C ASN A 510 -5.59 31.91 10.19
N PHE A 511 -5.50 33.18 10.60
CA PHE A 511 -5.40 33.53 12.01
C PHE A 511 -6.68 33.19 12.81
N ALA A 512 -7.85 33.24 12.17
CA ALA A 512 -9.07 32.69 12.78
C ALA A 512 -8.94 31.18 13.04
N ALA A 513 -8.33 30.41 12.12
CA ALA A 513 -8.03 29.00 12.35
C ALA A 513 -7.04 28.80 13.50
N TRP A 514 -5.98 29.61 13.58
CA TRP A 514 -5.03 29.60 14.71
C TRP A 514 -5.69 29.95 16.05
N GLN A 515 -6.58 30.95 16.09
CA GLN A 515 -7.35 31.26 17.29
C GLN A 515 -8.23 30.09 17.72
N ASN A 516 -8.90 29.43 16.77
CA ASN A 516 -9.69 28.23 17.07
C ASN A 516 -8.80 27.11 17.65
N ARG A 517 -7.63 26.87 17.07
CA ARG A 517 -6.63 25.92 17.59
C ARG A 517 -6.20 26.25 19.01
N PHE A 518 -5.81 27.50 19.26
CA PHE A 518 -5.38 27.95 20.58
C PHE A 518 -6.50 27.92 21.61
N GLN A 519 -7.75 28.21 21.22
CA GLN A 519 -8.91 28.02 22.09
C GLN A 519 -9.10 26.55 22.47
N LEU A 520 -8.95 25.61 21.54
CA LEU A 520 -9.00 24.17 21.82
C LEU A 520 -7.87 23.72 22.75
N MET A 521 -6.64 24.17 22.50
CA MET A 521 -5.46 23.91 23.35
C MET A 521 -5.64 24.47 24.77
N ARG A 522 -6.16 25.71 24.92
CA ARG A 522 -6.39 26.34 26.23
C ARG A 522 -7.51 25.67 27.01
N ARG A 523 -8.60 25.26 26.34
CA ARG A 523 -9.69 24.50 26.97
C ARG A 523 -9.19 23.18 27.56
N SER A 524 -8.25 22.53 26.86
CA SER A 524 -7.66 21.27 27.31
C SER A 524 -6.64 21.46 28.44
N GLN A 525 -5.95 22.61 28.51
CA GLN A 525 -5.01 22.95 29.58
C GLN A 525 -5.62 22.99 31.00
N HIS A 526 -6.89 23.40 31.15
CA HIS A 526 -7.55 23.42 32.48
C HIS A 526 -7.64 22.02 33.15
N MET A 527 -7.51 20.94 32.38
CA MET A 527 -7.55 19.56 32.88
C MET A 527 -6.22 19.09 33.49
N LEU A 528 -5.09 19.74 33.15
CA LEU A 528 -3.74 19.45 33.70
C LEU A 528 -3.65 19.74 35.19
N HIS A 529 -4.16 20.91 35.60
CA HIS A 529 -3.96 21.42 36.95
C HIS A 529 -4.81 20.73 38.03
N THR A 530 -5.76 19.87 37.63
CA THR A 530 -6.75 19.28 38.56
C THR A 530 -6.56 17.79 38.83
N ARG A 531 -5.71 17.05 38.09
CA ARG A 531 -5.65 15.57 38.15
C ARG A 531 -4.26 14.90 38.17
N GLY A 532 -3.20 15.60 38.57
CA GLY A 532 -1.86 15.00 38.78
C GLY A 532 -1.28 14.31 37.52
N THR A 533 -0.53 13.21 37.66
CA THR A 533 0.14 12.53 36.52
C THR A 533 -0.82 11.97 35.47
N SER A 534 -2.05 11.63 35.84
CA SER A 534 -3.11 11.15 34.92
C SER A 534 -3.66 12.24 33.99
N SER A 535 -3.28 13.50 34.22
CA SER A 535 -3.75 14.64 33.46
C SER A 535 -2.93 14.96 32.21
N ILE A 536 -1.78 14.30 32.01
CA ILE A 536 -0.97 14.44 30.79
C ILE A 536 -1.50 13.46 29.75
N THR A 537 -2.11 13.99 28.70
CA THR A 537 -2.66 13.25 27.57
C THR A 537 -2.17 13.89 26.27
N THR A 538 -2.49 13.30 25.11
CA THR A 538 -2.21 13.89 23.79
C THR A 538 -2.87 15.27 23.57
N LYS A 539 -3.80 15.68 24.46
CA LYS A 539 -4.50 16.96 24.41
C LYS A 539 -4.00 17.98 25.44
N THR A 540 -3.30 17.54 26.47
CA THR A 540 -3.15 18.29 27.73
C THR A 540 -1.70 18.33 28.17
N TYR A 541 -0.78 18.70 27.28
CA TYR A 541 0.65 18.83 27.61
C TYR A 541 1.22 20.22 27.30
N LEU A 542 0.40 21.13 26.78
CA LEU A 542 0.81 22.49 26.41
C LEU A 542 0.77 23.44 27.61
N THR A 543 1.72 24.37 27.62
CA THR A 543 1.76 25.55 28.49
C THR A 543 1.03 26.74 27.84
N ASP A 544 0.85 27.85 28.57
CA ASP A 544 0.27 29.08 28.01
C ASP A 544 1.27 29.83 27.10
N THR A 545 2.56 29.55 27.26
CA THR A 545 3.64 30.03 26.39
C THR A 545 3.65 29.29 25.06
N ILE A 546 3.87 30.01 23.95
CA ILE A 546 3.92 29.40 22.61
C ILE A 546 5.26 28.68 22.42
N GLU A 547 5.27 27.36 22.64
CA GLU A 547 6.35 26.47 22.23
C GLU A 547 6.07 25.89 20.85
N ILE A 548 6.72 26.44 19.81
CA ILE A 548 6.41 26.15 18.40
C ILE A 548 6.37 24.63 18.09
N GLY A 549 7.33 23.87 18.60
CA GLY A 549 7.38 22.42 18.39
C GLY A 549 6.27 21.66 19.10
N ALA A 550 5.90 22.08 20.31
CA ALA A 550 4.83 21.46 21.08
C ALA A 550 3.45 21.78 20.47
N VAL A 551 3.23 23.03 20.04
CA VAL A 551 2.01 23.49 19.37
C VAL A 551 1.78 22.73 18.07
N VAL A 552 2.80 22.61 17.21
CA VAL A 552 2.66 21.87 15.95
C VAL A 552 2.52 20.37 16.18
N ALA A 553 3.21 19.80 17.17
CA ALA A 553 3.00 18.41 17.57
C ALA A 553 1.56 18.16 18.06
N TRP A 554 0.93 19.14 18.70
CA TRP A 554 -0.48 19.03 19.13
C TRP A 554 -1.41 19.00 17.93
N ILE A 555 -1.15 19.82 16.91
CA ILE A 555 -1.91 19.82 15.64
C ILE A 555 -1.82 18.44 14.99
N PHE A 556 -0.60 17.90 14.81
CA PHE A 556 -0.42 16.57 14.22
C PHE A 556 -1.09 15.46 15.03
N ASN A 557 -1.05 15.53 16.36
CA ASN A 557 -1.69 14.52 17.20
C ASN A 557 -3.22 14.60 17.18
N ASN A 558 -3.82 15.79 17.05
CA ASN A 558 -5.26 16.00 17.29
C ASN A 558 -6.08 16.35 16.06
N GLU A 559 -5.49 16.99 15.04
CA GLU A 559 -6.12 17.28 13.76
C GLU A 559 -5.85 16.16 12.75
N ASP A 560 -4.57 15.74 12.62
CA ASP A 560 -4.17 14.75 11.61
C ASP A 560 -4.25 13.30 12.11
N GLY A 561 -4.36 13.11 13.42
CA GLY A 561 -4.26 11.78 14.05
C GLY A 561 -2.89 11.14 13.89
N GLY A 562 -1.84 11.90 13.58
CA GLY A 562 -0.46 11.43 13.34
C GLY A 562 0.28 10.96 14.59
N TYR A 563 -0.43 10.59 15.66
CA TYR A 563 0.19 10.09 16.88
C TYR A 563 0.56 8.61 16.75
N ARG A 564 1.57 8.22 17.53
CA ARG A 564 2.00 6.83 17.58
C ARG A 564 0.97 5.96 18.29
N ILE A 565 0.53 4.90 17.62
CA ILE A 565 -0.26 3.82 18.24
C ILE A 565 0.67 2.69 18.67
N LYS A 566 0.41 2.15 19.86
CA LYS A 566 0.94 0.89 20.35
C LYS A 566 -0.08 0.21 21.25
#